data_AF-V8R314-F1
#
_entry.id   AF-V8R314-F1
#
_cell.length_a   1.000
_cell.length_b   1.000
_cell.length_c   1.000
_cell.angle_alpha   90.00
_cell.angle_beta   90.00
_cell.angle_gamma   90.00
#
_symmetry.space_group_name_H-M   'P 1'
#
loop_
_entity.id
_entity.type
_entity.pdbx_description
1 polymer ?
#
loop_
_entity_poly.entity_id
_entity_poly.type
_entity_poly.pdbx_seq_one_letter_code
_entity_poly.pdbx_strand_id
1 'polypeptide(L)'
;MAKRDPVSHTLTCKTDQSVKQVTVSVRDAMVYLVGGAGDQERYYVDGPNHNVDYVRDMVDADIEALEIQKSCTTLPLGYNSFMSEEDLERNVIRKIPSCNTAIYIIGHSLGGWNGAHLSAILTERGFKIKILVTLDPVGHGKIVYGISKIYRQVPKPKAQYWINIRAAAVDWNLSDLVADFGEQWEISEGPNVMGRLDINHADANSMYAHALPGGKSARQIVAESIFKWIKG
;
A
#
# COMPACT_ATOMS: atom_id res chain seq x y z
N MET A 1 -30.13 30.26 37.15
CA MET A 1 -29.49 28.99 36.72
C MET A 1 -30.59 27.98 36.45
N ALA A 2 -30.79 27.58 35.19
CA ALA A 2 -31.81 26.60 34.82
C ALA A 2 -31.27 25.18 35.07
N LYS A 3 -31.96 24.40 35.92
CA LYS A 3 -31.73 22.95 36.05
C LYS A 3 -32.18 22.29 34.74
N ARG A 4 -31.26 21.59 34.07
CA ARG A 4 -31.60 20.67 32.98
C ARG A 4 -31.88 19.31 33.60
N ASP A 5 -33.11 18.84 33.48
CA ASP A 5 -33.46 17.48 33.84
C ASP A 5 -32.89 16.50 32.79
N PRO A 6 -32.32 15.36 33.22
CA PRO A 6 -31.85 14.34 32.28
C PRO A 6 -33.05 13.68 31.60
N VAL A 7 -33.23 13.94 30.31
CA VAL A 7 -34.20 13.22 29.48
C VAL A 7 -33.65 11.82 29.21
N SER A 8 -34.14 10.83 29.95
CA SER A 8 -33.85 9.42 29.71
C SER A 8 -34.70 8.93 28.54
N HIS A 9 -34.10 8.75 27.36
CA HIS A 9 -34.73 8.04 26.26
C HIS A 9 -34.54 6.53 26.43
N THR A 10 -35.63 5.82 26.71
CA THR A 10 -35.64 4.35 26.72
C THR A 10 -35.55 3.86 25.28
N LEU A 11 -34.41 3.27 24.88
CA LEU A 11 -34.13 2.82 23.51
C LEU A 11 -34.82 1.50 23.12
N THR A 12 -35.53 0.86 24.06
CA THR A 12 -36.24 -0.42 23.86
C THR A 12 -37.46 -0.55 24.75
N CYS A 13 -38.51 -1.20 24.24
CA CYS A 13 -39.69 -1.51 25.04
C CYS A 13 -39.32 -2.51 26.16
N LYS A 14 -39.84 -2.33 27.38
CA LYS A 14 -39.53 -3.19 28.54
C LYS A 14 -39.89 -4.67 28.35
N THR A 15 -40.71 -4.97 27.36
CA THR A 15 -41.15 -6.32 26.99
C THR A 15 -40.27 -6.99 25.93
N ASP A 16 -39.31 -6.27 25.34
CA ASP A 16 -38.38 -6.82 24.36
C ASP A 16 -37.23 -7.55 25.06
N GLN A 17 -37.44 -8.83 25.36
CA GLN A 17 -36.42 -9.74 25.90
C GLN A 17 -35.59 -10.41 24.80
N SER A 18 -35.73 -9.99 23.53
CA SER A 18 -34.96 -10.58 22.46
C SER A 18 -33.47 -10.24 22.63
N VAL A 19 -32.61 -11.26 22.52
CA VAL A 19 -31.16 -11.05 22.50
C VAL A 19 -30.83 -10.29 21.22
N LYS A 20 -30.54 -9.00 21.35
CA LYS A 20 -30.04 -8.19 20.24
C LYS A 20 -28.63 -8.64 19.92
N GLN A 21 -28.50 -9.46 18.88
CA GLN A 21 -27.19 -9.77 18.32
C GLN A 21 -26.60 -8.49 17.71
N VAL A 22 -25.60 -7.93 18.37
CA VAL A 22 -24.77 -6.89 17.78
C VAL A 22 -23.74 -7.60 16.93
N THR A 23 -23.87 -7.50 15.61
CA THR A 23 -22.85 -7.97 14.69
C THR A 23 -21.60 -7.12 14.91
N VAL A 24 -20.60 -7.66 15.62
CA VAL A 24 -19.27 -7.04 15.64
C VAL A 24 -18.73 -7.19 14.23
N SER A 25 -18.66 -6.08 13.49
CA SER A 25 -18.06 -6.09 12.16
C SER A 25 -16.59 -6.49 12.30
N VAL A 26 -16.25 -7.68 11.82
CA VAL A 26 -14.86 -8.09 11.67
C VAL A 26 -14.21 -7.10 10.71
N ARG A 27 -13.15 -6.44 11.15
CA ARG A 27 -12.40 -5.48 10.34
C ARG A 27 -11.24 -6.21 9.71
N ASP A 28 -11.26 -6.32 8.39
CA ASP A 28 -10.19 -6.93 7.63
C ASP A 28 -9.25 -5.87 7.05
N ALA A 29 -8.01 -6.28 6.78
CA ALA A 29 -7.01 -5.53 6.06
C ALA A 29 -6.50 -6.32 4.86
N MET A 30 -6.25 -5.62 3.76
CA MET A 30 -5.62 -6.15 2.56
C MET A 30 -4.38 -5.31 2.26
N VAL A 31 -3.22 -5.94 2.15
CA VAL A 31 -1.95 -5.30 1.80
C VAL A 31 -1.52 -5.79 0.42
N TYR A 32 -1.55 -4.89 -0.55
CA TYR A 32 -0.98 -5.14 -1.88
C TYR A 32 0.47 -4.69 -1.90
N LEU A 33 1.37 -5.61 -2.28
CA LEU A 33 2.78 -5.33 -2.46
C LEU A 33 3.09 -5.33 -3.96
N VAL A 34 3.31 -4.15 -4.54
CA VAL A 34 3.39 -3.99 -5.99
C VAL A 34 4.85 -3.84 -6.41
N GLY A 35 5.39 -4.89 -7.04
CA GLY A 35 6.75 -4.94 -7.55
C GLY A 35 6.91 -4.22 -8.89
N GLY A 36 8.10 -3.68 -9.14
CA GLY A 36 8.48 -3.05 -10.40
C GLY A 36 8.69 -4.04 -11.56
N ALA A 37 9.26 -3.54 -12.67
CA ALA A 37 9.68 -4.42 -13.76
C ALA A 37 10.78 -5.37 -13.28
N GLY A 38 10.71 -6.63 -13.71
CA GLY A 38 11.67 -7.66 -13.31
C GLY A 38 11.45 -8.17 -11.88
N ASP A 39 10.41 -7.73 -11.17
CA ASP A 39 10.24 -8.08 -9.76
C ASP A 39 9.49 -9.41 -9.58
N GLN A 40 8.21 -9.44 -9.96
CA GLN A 40 7.33 -10.62 -9.83
C GLN A 40 7.32 -11.49 -11.09
N GLU A 41 7.89 -10.99 -12.19
CA GLU A 41 8.07 -11.70 -13.44
C GLU A 41 9.38 -11.24 -14.10
N ARG A 42 9.90 -12.05 -15.03
CA ARG A 42 11.05 -11.66 -15.84
C ARG A 42 10.70 -10.44 -16.69
N TYR A 43 11.62 -9.50 -16.79
CA TYR A 43 11.52 -8.35 -17.69
C TYR A 43 12.72 -8.32 -18.63
N TYR A 44 12.47 -8.70 -19.88
CA TYR A 44 13.50 -9.00 -20.87
C TYR A 44 14.50 -10.06 -20.36
N VAL A 45 15.73 -9.66 -20.06
CA VAL A 45 16.80 -10.57 -19.62
C VAL A 45 16.98 -10.61 -18.09
N ASP A 46 16.32 -9.71 -17.36
CA ASP A 46 16.46 -9.54 -15.91
C ASP A 46 15.23 -10.06 -15.13
N GLY A 47 15.42 -10.38 -13.84
CA GLY A 47 14.40 -10.88 -12.92
C GLY A 47 14.05 -12.38 -13.08
N PRO A 48 13.09 -12.88 -12.26
CA PRO A 48 12.37 -12.17 -11.20
C PRO A 48 13.26 -11.91 -9.98
N ASN A 49 13.22 -10.68 -9.46
CA ASN A 49 14.09 -10.18 -8.39
C ASN A 49 13.43 -10.22 -7.00
N HIS A 50 12.10 -10.33 -6.93
CA HIS A 50 11.35 -10.55 -5.69
C HIS A 50 11.60 -9.50 -4.58
N ASN A 51 11.89 -8.24 -4.93
CA ASN A 51 12.23 -7.19 -3.97
C ASN A 51 11.05 -6.89 -3.02
N VAL A 52 9.81 -6.90 -3.52
CA VAL A 52 8.64 -6.68 -2.65
C VAL A 52 8.28 -7.90 -1.83
N ASP A 53 8.80 -9.09 -2.14
CA ASP A 53 8.60 -10.27 -1.31
C ASP A 53 9.39 -10.13 0.00
N TYR A 54 10.57 -9.53 -0.01
CA TYR A 54 11.28 -9.19 1.23
C TYR A 54 10.53 -8.14 2.08
N VAL A 55 9.81 -7.22 1.45
CA VAL A 55 8.92 -6.29 2.16
C VAL A 55 7.72 -7.04 2.74
N ARG A 56 7.17 -7.99 1.97
CA ARG A 56 6.07 -8.85 2.40
C ARG A 56 6.44 -9.67 3.62
N ASP A 57 7.62 -10.28 3.64
CA ASP A 57 8.10 -11.06 4.77
C ASP A 57 8.12 -10.23 6.06
N MET A 58 8.50 -8.95 5.99
CA MET A 58 8.44 -8.04 7.13
C MET A 58 7.00 -7.74 7.57
N VAL A 59 6.08 -7.54 6.62
CA VAL A 59 4.66 -7.32 6.91
C VAL A 59 4.03 -8.57 7.52
N ASP A 60 4.31 -9.74 6.96
CA ASP A 60 3.80 -11.04 7.43
C ASP A 60 4.36 -11.36 8.83
N ALA A 61 5.63 -11.06 9.10
CA ALA A 61 6.21 -11.19 10.43
C ALA A 61 5.53 -10.26 11.46
N ASP A 62 5.21 -9.02 11.08
CA ASP A 62 4.47 -8.10 11.95
C ASP A 62 3.03 -8.58 12.18
N ILE A 63 2.35 -9.07 11.14
CA ILE A 63 1.01 -9.68 11.22
C ILE A 63 1.00 -10.89 12.15
N GLU A 64 2.05 -11.71 12.11
CA GLU A 64 2.21 -12.87 12.99
C GLU A 64 2.42 -12.45 14.44
N ALA A 65 3.38 -11.54 14.68
CA ALA A 65 3.68 -11.04 16.02
C ALA A 65 2.50 -10.33 16.68
N LEU A 66 1.59 -9.75 15.88
CA LEU A 66 0.38 -9.07 16.35
C LEU A 66 -0.85 -9.99 16.44
N GLU A 67 -0.72 -11.28 16.08
CA GLU A 67 -1.79 -12.28 16.10
C GLU A 67 -3.05 -11.85 15.31
N ILE A 68 -2.84 -11.34 14.09
CA ILE A 68 -3.89 -10.82 13.19
C ILE A 68 -3.93 -11.53 11.83
N GLN A 69 -3.27 -12.67 11.69
CA GLN A 69 -3.16 -13.44 10.42
C GLN A 69 -4.53 -13.77 9.79
N LYS A 70 -5.58 -13.93 10.61
CA LYS A 70 -6.93 -14.26 10.13
C LYS A 70 -7.69 -13.07 9.55
N SER A 71 -7.25 -11.85 9.82
CA SER A 71 -7.92 -10.61 9.43
C SER A 71 -7.03 -9.70 8.59
N CYS A 72 -5.84 -10.16 8.21
CA CYS A 72 -4.93 -9.40 7.36
C CYS A 72 -4.38 -10.31 6.26
N THR A 73 -4.68 -9.97 5.01
CA THR A 73 -4.18 -10.69 3.83
C THR A 73 -3.10 -9.86 3.15
N THR A 74 -2.00 -10.48 2.78
CA THR A 74 -0.93 -9.89 1.96
C THR A 74 -0.93 -10.51 0.56
N LEU A 75 -0.74 -9.68 -0.47
CA LEU A 75 -0.71 -10.14 -1.85
C LEU A 75 0.37 -9.40 -2.65
N PRO A 76 1.43 -10.10 -3.12
CA PRO A 76 2.36 -9.52 -4.07
C PRO A 76 1.75 -9.48 -5.48
N LEU A 77 2.04 -8.41 -6.22
CA LEU A 77 1.53 -8.14 -7.56
C LEU A 77 2.67 -7.56 -8.42
N GLY A 78 2.72 -7.94 -9.69
CA GLY A 78 3.53 -7.20 -10.67
C GLY A 78 2.87 -5.86 -10.99
N TYR A 79 3.66 -4.82 -11.28
CA TYR A 79 3.14 -3.49 -11.64
C TYR A 79 2.09 -3.54 -12.76
N ASN A 80 2.22 -4.47 -13.70
CA ASN A 80 1.34 -4.63 -14.86
C ASN A 80 0.10 -5.51 -14.60
N SER A 81 -0.09 -6.02 -13.39
CA SER A 81 -1.12 -7.03 -13.05
C SER A 81 -2.54 -6.47 -12.95
N PHE A 82 -2.77 -5.18 -13.22
CA PHE A 82 -4.09 -4.55 -13.08
C PHE A 82 -4.33 -3.46 -14.13
N MET A 83 -3.73 -3.61 -15.31
CA MET A 83 -3.78 -2.61 -16.37
C MET A 83 -5.07 -2.62 -17.19
N SER A 84 -5.80 -3.74 -17.19
CA SER A 84 -7.13 -3.88 -17.79
C SER A 84 -8.20 -4.01 -16.72
N GLU A 85 -9.47 -3.74 -17.08
CA GLU A 85 -10.61 -3.97 -16.18
C GLU A 85 -10.71 -5.42 -15.70
N GLU A 86 -10.46 -6.38 -16.60
CA GLU A 86 -10.46 -7.81 -16.26
C GLU A 86 -9.35 -8.15 -15.27
N ASP A 87 -8.14 -7.64 -15.51
CA ASP A 87 -6.99 -7.86 -14.64
C ASP A 87 -7.20 -7.22 -13.26
N LEU A 88 -7.68 -5.96 -13.23
CA LEU A 88 -8.02 -5.26 -12.00
C LEU A 88 -9.05 -6.03 -11.19
N GLU A 89 -10.11 -6.51 -11.84
CA GLU A 89 -11.16 -7.30 -11.19
C GLU A 89 -10.60 -8.61 -10.62
N ARG A 90 -9.87 -9.37 -11.44
CA ARG A 90 -9.33 -10.69 -11.11
C ARG A 90 -8.24 -10.65 -10.03
N ASN A 91 -7.29 -9.74 -10.18
CA ASN A 91 -6.04 -9.75 -9.42
C ASN A 91 -6.12 -8.85 -8.18
N VAL A 92 -7.00 -7.83 -8.18
CA VAL A 92 -7.14 -6.90 -7.07
C VAL A 92 -8.53 -7.04 -6.43
N ILE A 93 -9.60 -6.63 -7.12
CA ILE A 93 -10.91 -6.41 -6.48
C ILE A 93 -11.49 -7.68 -5.87
N ARG A 94 -11.49 -8.81 -6.60
CA ARG A 94 -12.01 -10.09 -6.10
C ARG A 94 -11.23 -10.67 -4.93
N LYS A 95 -10.03 -10.14 -4.64
CA LYS A 95 -9.23 -10.55 -3.49
C LYS A 95 -9.64 -9.82 -2.22
N ILE A 96 -10.34 -8.69 -2.34
CA ILE A 96 -10.78 -7.88 -1.21
C ILE A 96 -11.98 -8.57 -0.55
N PRO A 97 -11.89 -9.01 0.73
CA PRO A 97 -12.95 -9.79 1.37
C PRO A 97 -14.30 -9.08 1.43
N SER A 98 -14.29 -7.76 1.65
CA SER A 98 -15.50 -6.93 1.72
C SER A 98 -15.21 -5.46 1.47
N CYS A 99 -16.25 -4.66 1.20
CA CYS A 99 -16.13 -3.20 1.06
C CYS A 99 -15.66 -2.48 2.34
N ASN A 100 -15.74 -3.12 3.51
CA ASN A 100 -15.22 -2.59 4.76
C ASN A 100 -13.73 -2.92 4.99
N THR A 101 -13.07 -3.60 4.06
CA THR A 101 -11.63 -3.91 4.18
C THR A 101 -10.79 -2.64 4.07
N ALA A 102 -9.87 -2.45 5.01
CA ALA A 102 -8.85 -1.41 4.87
C ALA A 102 -7.77 -1.86 3.89
N ILE A 103 -7.47 -1.03 2.90
CA ILE A 103 -6.48 -1.36 1.88
C ILE A 103 -5.19 -0.58 2.13
N TYR A 104 -4.07 -1.31 2.06
CA TYR A 104 -2.72 -0.79 2.14
C TYR A 104 -2.03 -1.14 0.83
N ILE A 105 -1.32 -0.19 0.24
CA ILE A 105 -0.56 -0.41 -0.99
C ILE A 105 0.89 -0.03 -0.69
N ILE A 106 1.81 -0.95 -0.94
CA ILE A 106 3.25 -0.73 -0.83
C ILE A 106 3.84 -1.03 -2.20
N GLY A 107 4.24 0.01 -2.92
CA GLY A 107 4.76 -0.12 -4.28
C GLY A 107 6.24 0.23 -4.36
N HIS A 108 7.03 -0.59 -5.04
CA HIS A 108 8.45 -0.36 -5.28
C HIS A 108 8.71 -0.09 -6.77
N SER A 109 9.60 0.87 -7.07
CA SER A 109 10.00 1.16 -8.45
C SER A 109 8.77 1.50 -9.34
N LEU A 110 8.62 0.88 -10.51
CA LEU A 110 7.40 1.02 -11.34
C LEU A 110 6.12 0.59 -10.62
N GLY A 111 6.24 -0.33 -9.66
CA GLY A 111 5.14 -0.71 -8.78
C GLY A 111 4.73 0.42 -7.82
N GLY A 112 5.65 1.32 -7.45
CA GLY A 112 5.34 2.56 -6.76
C GLY A 112 4.46 3.49 -7.60
N TRP A 113 4.81 3.65 -8.87
CA TRP A 113 4.03 4.44 -9.83
C TRP A 113 2.65 3.86 -10.11
N ASN A 114 2.58 2.56 -10.46
CA ASN A 114 1.30 1.91 -10.74
C ASN A 114 0.47 1.70 -9.47
N GLY A 115 1.09 1.45 -8.31
CA GLY A 115 0.42 1.38 -7.02
C GLY A 115 -0.21 2.72 -6.61
N ALA A 116 0.44 3.84 -6.93
CA ALA A 116 -0.12 5.17 -6.78
C ALA A 116 -1.37 5.39 -7.65
N HIS A 117 -1.38 4.92 -8.91
CA HIS A 117 -2.60 4.91 -9.74
C HIS A 117 -3.68 4.00 -9.18
N LEU A 118 -3.31 2.80 -8.73
CA LEU A 118 -4.23 1.84 -8.13
C LEU A 118 -4.95 2.45 -6.92
N SER A 119 -4.26 3.26 -6.12
CA SER A 119 -4.88 3.96 -4.98
C SER A 119 -6.05 4.87 -5.41
N ALA A 120 -5.90 5.59 -6.53
CA ALA A 120 -6.93 6.46 -7.07
C ALA A 120 -8.11 5.66 -7.63
N ILE A 121 -7.81 4.63 -8.44
CA ILE A 121 -8.80 3.74 -9.06
C ILE A 121 -9.67 3.06 -7.99
N LEU A 122 -9.05 2.49 -6.96
CA LEU A 122 -9.78 1.82 -5.89
C LEU A 122 -10.61 2.81 -5.06
N THR A 123 -10.08 4.01 -4.79
CA THR A 123 -10.85 5.07 -4.11
C THR A 123 -12.08 5.48 -4.91
N GLU A 124 -11.95 5.60 -6.24
CA GLU A 124 -13.07 5.93 -7.14
C GLU A 124 -14.13 4.82 -7.19
N ARG A 125 -13.73 3.57 -6.93
CA ARG A 125 -14.65 2.43 -6.75
C ARG A 125 -15.23 2.31 -5.34
N GLY A 126 -14.95 3.27 -4.46
CA GLY A 126 -15.50 3.31 -3.09
C GLY A 126 -14.71 2.52 -2.05
N PHE A 127 -13.53 1.98 -2.41
CA PHE A 127 -12.67 1.32 -1.43
C PHE A 127 -11.89 2.34 -0.60
N LYS A 128 -11.49 1.91 0.60
CA LYS A 128 -10.76 2.75 1.55
C LYS A 128 -9.26 2.45 1.54
N ILE A 129 -8.49 3.30 0.86
CA ILE A 129 -7.03 3.23 0.91
C ILE A 129 -6.54 3.91 2.19
N LYS A 130 -6.10 3.09 3.16
CA LYS A 130 -5.57 3.55 4.43
C LYS A 130 -4.20 4.17 4.29
N ILE A 131 -3.25 3.42 3.74
CA ILE A 131 -1.89 3.87 3.55
C ILE A 131 -1.42 3.50 2.16
N LEU A 132 -0.80 4.47 1.49
CA LEU A 132 0.06 4.24 0.34
C LEU A 132 1.52 4.42 0.78
N VAL A 133 2.38 3.48 0.42
CA VAL A 133 3.83 3.60 0.54
C VAL A 133 4.44 3.48 -0.85
N THR A 134 5.25 4.45 -1.25
CA THR A 134 6.00 4.43 -2.51
C THR A 134 7.50 4.39 -2.20
N LEU A 135 8.15 3.28 -2.57
CA LEU A 135 9.56 2.98 -2.35
C LEU A 135 10.32 3.20 -3.66
N ASP A 136 11.05 4.30 -3.72
CA ASP A 136 11.77 4.82 -4.88
C ASP A 136 10.99 4.72 -6.20
N PRO A 137 9.80 5.36 -6.30
CA PRO A 137 8.94 5.20 -7.46
C PRO A 137 9.58 5.78 -8.73
N VAL A 138 9.46 5.06 -9.84
CA VAL A 138 9.94 5.46 -11.18
C VAL A 138 8.81 5.38 -12.20
N GLY A 139 8.82 6.25 -13.22
CA GLY A 139 7.80 6.20 -14.27
C GLY A 139 7.66 7.42 -15.19
N HIS A 140 8.44 8.49 -15.01
CA HIS A 140 8.29 9.75 -15.79
C HIS A 140 8.89 9.70 -17.21
N GLY A 141 9.64 8.65 -17.57
CA GLY A 141 10.37 8.55 -18.83
C GLY A 141 9.52 8.13 -20.03
N LYS A 142 9.64 8.86 -21.16
CA LYS A 142 8.92 8.55 -22.42
C LYS A 142 9.26 7.18 -23.00
N ILE A 143 10.47 6.67 -22.76
CA ILE A 143 10.90 5.35 -23.22
C ILE A 143 10.10 4.26 -22.51
N VAL A 144 9.93 4.35 -21.19
CA VAL A 144 9.13 3.41 -20.40
C VAL A 144 7.69 3.32 -20.87
N TYR A 145 7.07 4.42 -21.29
CA TYR A 145 5.70 4.39 -21.85
C TYR A 145 5.56 3.58 -23.16
N GLY A 146 6.67 3.35 -23.86
CA GLY A 146 6.74 2.54 -25.08
C GLY A 146 7.06 1.07 -24.84
N ILE A 147 7.77 0.74 -23.76
CA ILE A 147 8.29 -0.63 -23.50
C ILE A 147 7.70 -1.31 -22.26
N SER A 148 7.00 -0.56 -21.41
CA SER A 148 6.38 -1.08 -20.18
C SER A 148 4.87 -0.87 -20.17
N LYS A 149 4.15 -1.82 -19.58
CA LYS A 149 2.71 -1.69 -19.32
C LYS A 149 2.46 -0.84 -18.07
N ILE A 150 2.68 0.48 -18.17
CA ILE A 150 2.44 1.44 -17.09
C ILE A 150 1.36 2.46 -17.45
N TYR A 151 0.76 3.05 -16.42
CA TYR A 151 -0.11 4.22 -16.62
C TYR A 151 0.73 5.41 -17.09
N ARG A 152 0.35 6.01 -18.21
CA ARG A 152 1.15 7.07 -18.85
C ARG A 152 0.98 8.45 -18.21
N GLN A 153 -0.06 8.63 -17.42
CA GLN A 153 -0.30 9.89 -16.72
C GLN A 153 0.46 9.88 -15.40
N VAL A 154 0.90 11.04 -14.94
CA VAL A 154 1.44 11.18 -13.60
C VAL A 154 0.37 10.74 -12.59
N PRO A 155 0.69 9.86 -11.62
CA PRO A 155 -0.29 9.42 -10.64
C PRO A 155 -0.83 10.60 -9.84
N LYS A 156 -2.12 10.52 -9.49
CA LYS A 156 -2.76 11.43 -8.53
C LYS A 156 -3.23 10.59 -7.33
N PRO A 157 -2.32 10.25 -6.41
CA PRO A 157 -2.63 9.29 -5.35
C PRO A 157 -3.82 9.70 -4.50
N LYS A 158 -4.62 8.71 -4.10
CA LYS A 158 -5.71 8.89 -3.13
C LYS A 158 -5.55 7.87 -2.02
N ALA A 159 -5.08 8.34 -0.86
CA ALA A 159 -4.94 7.55 0.36
C ALA A 159 -5.17 8.46 1.58
N GLN A 160 -5.56 7.88 2.71
CA GLN A 160 -5.69 8.63 3.96
C GLN A 160 -4.32 9.06 4.51
N TYR A 161 -3.30 8.27 4.23
CA TYR A 161 -1.91 8.56 4.56
C TYR A 161 -1.00 8.09 3.43
N TRP A 162 0.01 8.89 3.07
CA TRP A 162 0.97 8.56 2.03
C TRP A 162 2.39 8.80 2.53
N ILE A 163 3.21 7.75 2.42
CA ILE A 163 4.64 7.77 2.72
C ILE A 163 5.38 7.61 1.40
N ASN A 164 6.25 8.55 1.07
CA ASN A 164 7.15 8.43 -0.07
C ASN A 164 8.59 8.36 0.43
N ILE A 165 9.35 7.38 -0.07
CA ILE A 165 10.75 7.18 0.25
C ILE A 165 11.53 7.13 -1.06
N ARG A 166 12.62 7.89 -1.14
CA ARG A 166 13.50 7.92 -2.30
C ARG A 166 14.87 7.31 -1.97
N ALA A 167 15.35 6.47 -2.86
CA ALA A 167 16.73 5.96 -2.84
C ALA A 167 17.70 7.02 -3.38
N ALA A 168 18.87 7.12 -2.76
CA ALA A 168 19.91 8.08 -3.10
C ALA A 168 21.31 7.50 -2.80
N ALA A 169 21.54 6.23 -3.18
CA ALA A 169 22.81 5.53 -2.99
C ALA A 169 24.00 6.31 -3.58
N VAL A 170 25.06 6.47 -2.78
CA VAL A 170 26.32 7.12 -3.19
C VAL A 170 27.14 6.25 -4.15
N ASP A 171 27.24 4.94 -3.87
CA ASP A 171 28.02 3.97 -4.67
C ASP A 171 27.10 3.14 -5.57
N TRP A 172 26.58 3.80 -6.60
CA TRP A 172 25.63 3.20 -7.53
C TRP A 172 26.31 2.27 -8.55
N ASN A 173 25.98 0.97 -8.53
CA ASN A 173 26.44 0.04 -9.54
C ASN A 173 25.33 -0.26 -10.56
N LEU A 174 25.37 0.48 -11.67
CA LEU A 174 24.40 0.45 -12.76
C LEU A 174 24.51 -0.77 -13.70
N SER A 175 25.53 -1.61 -13.52
CA SER A 175 26.10 -2.28 -14.69
C SER A 175 25.33 -3.49 -15.22
N ASP A 176 24.12 -3.80 -14.73
CA ASP A 176 23.23 -4.80 -15.36
C ASP A 176 21.72 -4.49 -15.22
N LEU A 177 21.32 -3.21 -15.11
CA LEU A 177 19.91 -2.79 -15.01
C LEU A 177 19.43 -2.25 -16.38
N VAL A 178 18.95 -3.14 -17.26
CA VAL A 178 18.62 -2.89 -18.69
C VAL A 178 17.97 -1.52 -18.94
N ALA A 179 18.78 -0.57 -19.42
CA ALA A 179 18.49 0.76 -19.95
C ALA A 179 17.05 1.30 -19.76
N ASP A 180 16.92 2.24 -18.82
CA ASP A 180 15.82 3.21 -18.68
C ASP A 180 14.55 2.70 -17.96
N PHE A 181 14.69 2.28 -16.69
CA PHE A 181 13.60 1.95 -15.75
C PHE A 181 12.63 3.12 -15.43
N GLY A 182 12.68 4.19 -16.21
CA GLY A 182 11.88 5.39 -16.04
C GLY A 182 12.59 6.35 -15.13
N GLU A 183 12.51 7.63 -15.48
CA GLU A 183 12.98 8.66 -14.58
C GLU A 183 12.27 8.52 -13.23
N GLN A 184 13.06 8.63 -12.16
CA GLN A 184 12.55 8.70 -10.79
C GLN A 184 11.44 9.75 -10.75
N TRP A 185 10.31 9.37 -10.15
CA TRP A 185 9.20 10.28 -10.01
C TRP A 185 9.52 11.32 -8.94
N GLU A 186 9.82 12.54 -9.38
CA GLU A 186 9.98 13.70 -8.52
C GLU A 186 8.66 14.07 -7.85
N ILE A 187 8.48 13.66 -6.60
CA ILE A 187 7.33 14.00 -5.77
C ILE A 187 7.72 15.13 -4.83
N SER A 188 7.16 16.32 -5.05
CA SER A 188 7.39 17.50 -4.21
C SER A 188 6.24 17.80 -3.26
N GLU A 189 5.04 17.26 -3.52
CA GLU A 189 3.82 17.51 -2.76
C GLU A 189 2.92 16.28 -2.67
N GLY A 190 2.08 16.23 -1.62
CA GLY A 190 1.09 15.17 -1.41
C GLY A 190 1.42 14.19 -0.27
N PRO A 191 2.63 13.60 -0.16
CA PRO A 191 2.95 12.68 0.93
C PRO A 191 2.85 13.35 2.29
N ASN A 192 2.37 12.60 3.27
CA ASN A 192 2.41 12.98 4.68
C ASN A 192 3.80 12.82 5.27
N VAL A 193 4.59 11.87 4.75
CA VAL A 193 5.98 11.66 5.12
C VAL A 193 6.81 11.52 3.86
N MET A 194 7.93 12.24 3.83
CA MET A 194 8.92 12.19 2.77
C MET A 194 10.26 11.72 3.34
N GLY A 195 10.84 10.69 2.75
CA GLY A 195 12.17 10.18 3.08
C GLY A 195 13.11 10.23 1.88
N ARG A 196 14.39 10.49 2.13
CA ARG A 196 15.48 10.31 1.17
C ARG A 196 16.60 9.58 1.88
N LEU A 197 16.97 8.40 1.40
CA LEU A 197 17.86 7.47 2.08
C LEU A 197 19.04 7.07 1.20
N ASP A 198 20.22 6.98 1.79
CA ASP A 198 21.42 6.43 1.14
C ASP A 198 21.34 4.89 1.13
N ILE A 199 20.46 4.38 0.27
CA ILE A 199 20.11 2.96 0.10
C ILE A 199 19.96 2.71 -1.40
N ASN A 200 20.30 1.52 -1.89
CA ASN A 200 20.13 1.20 -3.30
C ASN A 200 18.67 1.08 -3.69
N HIS A 201 18.39 1.38 -4.96
CA HIS A 201 17.06 1.23 -5.54
C HIS A 201 16.48 -0.17 -5.29
N ALA A 202 17.28 -1.24 -5.45
CA ALA A 202 16.82 -2.62 -5.30
C ALA A 202 16.44 -3.00 -3.86
N ASP A 203 16.97 -2.31 -2.84
CA ASP A 203 16.84 -2.68 -1.43
C ASP A 203 15.51 -2.17 -0.83
N ALA A 204 14.38 -2.63 -1.39
CA ALA A 204 13.03 -2.20 -1.01
C ALA A 204 12.71 -2.44 0.48
N ASN A 205 13.14 -3.58 1.02
CA ASN A 205 13.00 -3.92 2.44
C ASN A 205 13.79 -2.96 3.35
N SER A 206 15.01 -2.59 2.96
CA SER A 206 15.83 -1.64 3.69
C SER A 206 15.17 -0.26 3.71
N MET A 207 14.65 0.21 2.57
CA MET A 207 13.88 1.46 2.52
C MET A 207 12.64 1.41 3.44
N TYR A 208 11.89 0.30 3.40
CA TYR A 208 10.67 0.13 4.20
C TYR A 208 10.94 0.11 5.72
N ALA A 209 12.06 -0.50 6.14
CA ALA A 209 12.43 -0.66 7.53
C ALA A 209 13.21 0.53 8.13
N HIS A 210 13.81 1.38 7.30
CA HIS A 210 14.64 2.50 7.78
C HIS A 210 13.80 3.59 8.45
N ALA A 211 14.35 4.21 9.49
CA ALA A 211 13.69 5.31 10.18
C ALA A 211 13.62 6.55 9.29
N LEU A 212 12.45 7.16 9.18
CA LEU A 212 12.22 8.37 8.38
C LEU A 212 12.36 9.63 9.25
N PRO A 213 12.41 10.83 8.64
CA PRO A 213 12.24 12.07 9.38
C PRO A 213 10.95 12.02 10.21
N GLY A 214 11.08 12.07 11.54
CA GLY A 214 9.98 11.82 12.49
C GLY A 214 10.16 10.56 13.35
N GLY A 215 11.21 9.78 13.11
CA GLY A 215 11.70 8.71 13.99
C GLY A 215 11.08 7.33 13.77
N LYS A 216 9.98 7.23 13.02
CA LYS A 216 9.36 5.95 12.64
C LYS A 216 9.73 5.55 11.21
N SER A 217 9.83 4.26 10.96
CA SER A 217 9.91 3.69 9.61
C SER A 217 8.53 3.52 8.96
N ALA A 218 8.50 3.33 7.64
CA ALA A 218 7.27 2.99 6.95
C ALA A 218 6.67 1.68 7.49
N ARG A 219 7.52 0.69 7.79
CA ARG A 219 7.13 -0.57 8.46
C ARG A 219 6.36 -0.32 9.75
N GLN A 220 6.92 0.48 10.65
CA GLN A 220 6.27 0.79 11.93
C GLN A 220 4.93 1.50 11.73
N ILE A 221 4.86 2.48 10.83
CA ILE A 221 3.62 3.23 10.57
C ILE A 221 2.52 2.31 9.99
N VAL A 222 2.88 1.41 9.06
CA VAL A 222 1.93 0.45 8.47
C VAL A 222 1.46 -0.56 9.52
N ALA A 223 2.38 -1.19 10.27
CA ALA A 223 2.04 -2.19 11.28
C ALA A 223 1.10 -1.61 12.37
N GLU A 224 1.40 -0.42 12.88
CA GLU A 224 0.56 0.27 13.86
C GLU A 224 -0.84 0.58 13.31
N SER A 225 -0.92 1.01 12.05
CA SER A 225 -2.20 1.33 11.39
C SER A 225 -3.06 0.10 11.16
N ILE A 226 -2.46 -1.01 10.71
CA ILE A 226 -3.15 -2.30 10.55
C ILE A 226 -3.65 -2.79 11.92
N PHE A 227 -2.79 -2.79 12.93
CA PHE A 227 -3.15 -3.24 14.27
C PHE A 227 -4.34 -2.45 14.84
N LYS A 228 -4.25 -1.11 14.80
CA LYS A 228 -5.31 -0.22 15.24
C LYS A 228 -6.60 -0.42 14.44
N TRP A 229 -6.49 -0.64 13.14
CA TRP A 229 -7.67 -0.92 12.32
C TRP A 229 -8.39 -2.19 12.79
N ILE A 230 -7.65 -3.30 12.94
CA ILE A 230 -8.22 -4.60 13.25
C ILE A 230 -8.72 -4.68 14.71
N LYS A 231 -7.94 -4.19 15.67
CA LYS A 231 -8.25 -4.34 17.10
C LYS A 231 -9.04 -3.18 17.72
N GLY A 232 -9.09 -2.02 17.07
CA GLY A 232 -9.82 -0.82 17.54
C GLY A 232 -8.97 0.12 18.36
#